data_AF-A0A7V0MUF9-F1
#
_entry.id   AF-A0A7V0MUF9-F1
#
_cell.length_a   1.000
_cell.length_b   1.000
_cell.length_c   1.000
_cell.angle_alpha   90.00
_cell.angle_beta   90.00
_cell.angle_gamma   90.00
#
_symmetry.space_group_name_H-M   'P 1'
#
loop_
_entity.id
_entity.type
_entity.pdbx_description
1 polymer ?
#
loop_
_entity_poly.entity_id
_entity_poly.type
_entity_poly.pdbx_seq_one_letter_code
_entity_poly.pdbx_strand_id
1 'polypeptide(L)'
;PGVGRKTAAIVMLFGLGAPYFPVDTHIKRVTKRLGLWNGRGDPHDALAPLIPRGRESELHLHLIRLGREVCRPRSPRCGKCPLADLCPSRGD
;
A
#
# COMPACT_ATOMS: atom_id res chain seq x y z
N PRO A 1 6.28 7.23 25.34
CA PRO A 1 6.51 7.35 23.88
C PRO A 1 6.26 6.00 23.17
N GLY A 2 5.23 5.90 22.30
CA GLY A 2 4.78 4.61 21.73
C GLY A 2 4.08 4.70 20.36
N VAL A 3 4.16 5.85 19.68
CA VAL A 3 3.52 6.08 18.38
C VAL A 3 4.57 5.99 17.29
N GLY A 4 4.54 4.92 16.50
CA GLY A 4 5.41 4.76 15.33
C GLY A 4 4.94 5.59 14.13
N ARG A 5 5.81 5.76 13.14
CA ARG A 5 5.56 6.58 11.93
C ARG A 5 4.26 6.20 11.19
N LYS A 6 3.96 4.90 11.06
CA LYS A 6 2.68 4.43 10.51
C LYS A 6 1.49 4.96 11.30
N THR A 7 1.50 4.81 12.63
CA THR A 7 0.39 5.23 13.49
C THR A 7 0.21 6.75 13.43
N ALA A 8 1.30 7.52 13.44
CA ALA A 8 1.24 8.96 13.24
C ALA A 8 0.62 9.32 11.87
N ALA A 9 1.06 8.67 10.78
CA ALA A 9 0.51 8.90 9.45
C ALA A 9 -0.98 8.58 9.34
N ILE A 10 -1.46 7.52 10.03
CA ILE A 10 -2.90 7.19 10.10
C ILE A 10 -3.69 8.32 10.76
N VAL A 11 -3.21 8.86 11.88
CA VAL A 11 -3.86 9.98 12.57
C VAL A 11 -3.86 11.23 11.69
N MET A 12 -2.73 11.54 11.05
CA MET A 12 -2.63 12.67 10.13
C MET A 12 -3.63 12.56 8.98
N LEU A 13 -3.76 11.38 8.36
CA LEU A 13 -4.66 11.19 7.22
C LEU A 13 -6.12 11.14 7.60
N PHE A 14 -6.51 10.22 8.48
CA PHE A 14 -7.93 9.98 8.77
C PHE A 14 -8.49 10.88 9.87
N GLY A 15 -7.64 11.32 10.81
CA GLY A 15 -8.05 12.20 11.90
C GLY A 15 -7.96 13.68 11.55
N LEU A 16 -6.93 14.08 10.80
CA LEU A 16 -6.63 15.50 10.54
C LEU A 16 -6.76 15.89 9.06
N GLY A 17 -7.09 14.96 8.16
CA GLY A 17 -7.27 15.23 6.74
C GLY A 17 -5.99 15.63 6.00
N ALA A 18 -4.82 15.41 6.60
CA ALA A 18 -3.54 15.74 5.99
C ALA A 18 -3.14 14.64 4.97
N PRO A 19 -2.51 15.01 3.84
CA PRO A 19 -2.22 14.07 2.74
C PRO A 19 -1.00 13.17 3.02
N TYR A 20 -0.95 12.55 4.20
CA TYR A 20 0.11 11.62 4.60
C TYR A 20 -0.29 10.19 4.31
N PHE A 21 0.29 9.58 3.28
CA PHE A 21 -0.02 8.20 2.91
C PHE A 21 0.61 7.19 3.89
N PRO A 22 -0.19 6.44 4.68
CA PRO A 22 0.33 5.46 5.62
C PRO A 22 0.64 4.17 4.87
N VAL A 23 1.82 3.61 5.12
CA VAL A 23 2.27 2.38 4.48
C VAL A 23 2.42 1.28 5.52
N ASP A 24 1.73 0.17 5.31
CA ASP A 24 1.78 -1.00 6.20
C ASP A 24 2.31 -2.25 5.48
N THR A 25 2.27 -3.41 6.14
CA THR A 25 2.80 -4.67 5.57
C THR A 25 2.02 -5.17 4.35
N HIS A 26 0.72 -4.86 4.23
CA HIS A 26 -0.09 -5.17 3.06
C HIS A 26 0.30 -4.27 1.89
N ILE A 27 0.32 -2.95 2.13
CA ILE A 27 0.69 -1.95 1.12
C ILE A 27 2.11 -2.22 0.63
N LYS A 28 3.09 -2.40 1.53
CA LYS A 28 4.48 -2.73 1.17
C LYS A 28 4.59 -3.95 0.25
N ARG A 29 3.83 -5.01 0.54
CA ARG A 29 3.85 -6.23 -0.28
C ARG A 29 3.20 -6.00 -1.64
N VAL A 30 2.02 -5.38 -1.65
CA VAL A 30 1.27 -5.10 -2.89
C VAL A 30 2.10 -4.21 -3.81
N THR A 31 2.63 -3.09 -3.31
CA THR A 31 3.41 -2.16 -4.13
C THR A 31 4.73 -2.76 -4.59
N LYS A 32 5.36 -3.62 -3.79
CA LYS A 32 6.54 -4.38 -4.23
C LYS A 32 6.22 -5.34 -5.38
N ARG A 33 5.14 -6.12 -5.29
CA ARG A 33 4.71 -7.06 -6.35
C ARG A 33 4.22 -6.36 -7.62
N LEU A 34 3.67 -5.15 -7.48
CA LEU A 34 3.29 -4.30 -8.61
C LEU A 34 4.49 -3.56 -9.24
N GLY A 35 5.70 -3.70 -8.70
CA GLY A 35 6.89 -2.99 -9.19
C GLY A 35 6.93 -1.50 -8.83
N LEU A 36 5.98 -0.99 -8.03
CA LEU A 36 5.91 0.41 -7.61
C LEU A 36 6.96 0.75 -6.53
N TRP A 37 7.46 -0.25 -5.82
CA TRP A 37 8.52 -0.08 -4.83
C TRP A 37 9.53 -1.23 -4.91
N ASN A 38 10.80 -0.90 -5.08
CA ASN A 38 11.87 -1.89 -5.26
C ASN A 38 12.33 -2.54 -3.93
N GLY A 39 11.70 -2.22 -2.81
CA GLY A 39 12.07 -2.75 -1.49
C GLY A 39 13.23 -2.01 -0.81
N ARG A 40 13.75 -0.94 -1.41
CA ARG A 40 14.82 -0.10 -0.84
C ARG A 40 14.28 1.26 -0.39
N GLY A 41 14.94 1.85 0.61
CA GLY A 41 14.52 3.11 1.22
C GLY A 41 13.30 2.97 2.13
N ASP A 42 12.92 4.09 2.76
CA ASP A 42 11.70 4.16 3.57
C ASP A 42 10.47 4.09 2.64
N PRO A 43 9.52 3.18 2.88
CA PRO A 43 8.40 2.98 1.99
C PRO A 43 7.37 4.11 2.03
N HIS A 44 7.27 4.89 3.12
CA HIS A 44 6.41 6.08 3.14
C HIS A 44 6.97 7.13 2.18
N ASP A 45 8.27 7.39 2.26
CA ASP A 45 8.93 8.39 1.44
C ASP A 45 9.00 7.97 -0.04
N ALA A 46 9.22 6.68 -0.31
CA ALA A 46 9.29 6.16 -1.67
C ALA A 46 7.92 6.13 -2.39
N LEU A 47 6.83 5.87 -1.66
CA LEU A 47 5.50 5.76 -2.27
C LEU A 47 4.74 7.08 -2.30
N ALA A 48 5.01 8.01 -1.38
CA ALA A 48 4.28 9.29 -1.30
C ALA A 48 4.21 10.06 -2.63
N PRO A 49 5.27 10.16 -3.47
CA PRO A 49 5.21 10.84 -4.75
C PRO A 49 4.29 10.18 -5.79
N LEU A 50 3.97 8.88 -5.61
CA LEU A 50 3.12 8.13 -6.53
C LEU A 50 1.64 8.25 -6.21
N ILE A 51 1.28 8.84 -5.07
CA ILE A 51 -0.10 8.91 -4.59
C ILE A 51 -0.77 10.17 -5.16
N PRO A 52 -1.88 10.04 -5.90
CA PRO A 52 -2.64 11.20 -6.35
C PRO A 52 -3.16 12.00 -5.15
N ARG A 53 -2.97 13.33 -5.20
CA ARG A 53 -3.49 14.26 -4.20
C ARG A 53 -5.00 14.08 -4.01
N GLY A 54 -5.44 13.98 -2.76
CA GLY A 54 -6.86 13.81 -2.40
C GLY A 54 -7.40 12.38 -2.54
N ARG A 55 -6.55 11.41 -2.89
CA ARG A 55 -6.90 9.98 -3.00
C ARG A 55 -6.19 9.12 -1.96
N GLU A 56 -5.45 9.71 -1.04
CA GLU A 56 -4.59 9.02 -0.08
C GLU A 56 -5.40 8.04 0.79
N SER A 57 -6.55 8.47 1.31
CA SER A 57 -7.42 7.67 2.18
C SER A 57 -8.07 6.51 1.44
N GLU A 58 -8.68 6.79 0.28
CA GLU A 58 -9.30 5.79 -0.58
C GLU A 58 -8.28 4.74 -1.02
N LEU A 59 -7.14 5.18 -1.55
CA LEU A 59 -6.09 4.30 -2.03
C LEU A 59 -5.49 3.46 -0.88
N HIS A 60 -5.34 4.05 0.32
CA HIS A 60 -4.88 3.32 1.50
C HIS A 60 -5.83 2.15 1.79
N LEU A 61 -7.13 2.41 1.90
CA LEU A 61 -8.13 1.38 2.20
C LEU A 61 -8.20 0.31 1.10
N HIS A 62 -8.14 0.71 -0.17
CA HIS A 62 -8.15 -0.21 -1.30
C HIS A 62 -6.93 -1.13 -1.33
N LEU A 63 -5.73 -0.60 -1.09
CA LEU A 63 -4.51 -1.42 -1.07
C LEU A 63 -4.44 -2.35 0.15
N ILE A 64 -4.95 -1.90 1.31
CA ILE A 64 -5.11 -2.76 2.50
C ILE A 64 -6.05 -3.92 2.17
N ARG A 65 -7.23 -3.62 1.62
CA ARG A 65 -8.23 -4.64 1.26
C ARG A 65 -7.67 -5.63 0.24
N LEU A 66 -7.05 -5.14 -0.82
CA LEU A 66 -6.41 -5.95 -1.85
C LEU A 66 -5.35 -6.87 -1.24
N GLY A 67 -4.47 -6.33 -0.39
CA GLY A 67 -3.42 -7.09 0.26
C GLY A 67 -3.93 -8.11 1.29
N ARG A 68 -5.07 -7.88 1.93
CA ARG A 68 -5.69 -8.83 2.87
C ARG A 68 -6.43 -9.95 2.15
N GLU A 69 -7.26 -9.60 1.17
CA GLU A 69 -8.23 -10.53 0.59
C GLU A 69 -7.67 -11.31 -0.60
N VAL A 70 -6.85 -10.67 -1.43
CA VAL A 70 -6.42 -11.17 -2.75
C VAL A 70 -4.91 -11.38 -2.82
N CYS A 71 -4.11 -10.31 -2.65
CA CYS A 71 -2.65 -10.33 -2.76
C CYS A 71 -2.00 -10.77 -1.43
N ARG A 72 -2.34 -12.00 -1.02
CA ARG A 72 -1.92 -12.60 0.25
C ARG A 72 -0.42 -12.91 0.26
N PRO A 73 0.25 -12.98 1.42
CA PRO A 73 1.67 -13.30 1.50
C PRO A 73 2.01 -14.64 0.83
N ARG A 74 1.19 -15.66 1.06
CA ARG A 74 1.29 -17.00 0.47
C ARG A 74 0.08 -17.26 -0.42
N SER A 75 0.28 -17.91 -1.55
CA SER A 75 -0.77 -18.29 -2.51
C SER A 75 -1.70 -17.12 -2.86
N PRO A 76 -1.19 -16.02 -3.46
CA PRO A 76 -2.01 -14.89 -3.87
C PRO A 76 -3.08 -15.34 -4.86
N ARG A 77 -4.28 -14.76 -4.76
CA ARG A 77 -5.41 -15.10 -5.64
C ARG A 77 -5.33 -14.33 -6.96
N CYS A 78 -4.24 -14.49 -7.70
CA CYS A 78 -3.97 -13.73 -8.93
C CYS A 78 -5.09 -13.82 -9.96
N GLY A 79 -5.75 -14.97 -10.11
CA GLY A 79 -6.89 -15.14 -11.02
C GLY A 79 -8.15 -14.32 -10.66
N LYS A 80 -8.19 -13.71 -9.46
CA LYS A 80 -9.27 -12.79 -9.02
C LYS A 80 -8.73 -11.38 -8.75
N CYS A 81 -7.48 -11.10 -9.10
CA CYS A 81 -6.87 -9.80 -8.83
C CYS A 81 -7.26 -8.80 -9.92
N PRO A 82 -7.85 -7.64 -9.57
CA PRO A 82 -8.21 -6.62 -10.55
C PRO A 82 -6.98 -5.98 -11.24
N LEU A 83 -5.78 -6.19 -10.67
CA LEU A 83 -4.52 -5.68 -11.22
C LEU A 83 -3.69 -6.79 -11.88
N ALA A 84 -4.26 -7.99 -12.10
CA ALA A 84 -3.51 -9.15 -12.57
C ALA A 84 -2.79 -8.89 -13.90
N ASP A 85 -3.44 -8.19 -14.83
CA ASP A 85 -2.89 -7.94 -16.17
C ASP A 85 -1.79 -6.87 -16.18
N LEU A 86 -1.67 -6.10 -15.10
CA LEU A 86 -0.64 -5.07 -14.91
C LEU A 86 0.46 -5.52 -13.93
N CYS A 87 0.30 -6.69 -13.30
CA CYS A 87 1.15 -7.12 -12.19
C CYS A 87 2.35 -7.95 -12.70
N PRO A 88 3.60 -7.45 -12.60
CA PRO A 88 4.77 -8.18 -13.05
C PRO A 88 5.04 -9.45 -12.24
N SER A 89 4.63 -9.49 -10.96
CA SER A 89 4.75 -10.69 -10.11
C SER A 89 3.54 -11.63 -10.17
N ARG A 90 2.75 -11.60 -11.25
CA ARG A 90 1.62 -12.53 -11.40
C ARG A 90 2.16 -13.94 -11.61
N GLY A 91 1.73 -14.87 -10.77
CA GLY A 91 2.14 -16.28 -10.88
C GLY A 91 3.30 -16.66 -9.95
N ASP A 92 3.94 -15.68 -9.32
CA ASP A 92 4.94 -15.85 -8.25
C ASP A 92 4.33 -16.19 -6.87
#